data_AF-A0A6V8LL58-F1
#
_entry.id   AF-A0A6V8LL58-F1
#
_cell.length_a   1.000
_cell.length_b   1.000
_cell.length_c   1.000
_cell.angle_alpha   90.00
_cell.angle_beta   90.00
_cell.angle_gamma   90.00
#
_symmetry.space_group_name_H-M   'P 1'
#
loop_
_entity.id
_entity.type
_entity.pdbx_description
1 polymer ?
#
loop_
_entity_poly.entity_id
_entity_poly.type
_entity_poly.pdbx_seq_one_letter_code
_entity_poly.pdbx_strand_id
1 'polypeptide(L)'
;MPKKRTERQRQEAERQARGHQRRLVAREAADREAHAQLVVQRSGDPRYAQRIRQPDGQTVLTWGEADAPRMREALAAQLAAFQEKFGREPGPTDPLFFDPDADEPMPMGQRQWDEGLARVAEAAEAAGVDAAYIHAWREVGYMVTDVNQHLFSAAEVKTYLDAVARYQDGDLGEDVELSAQWGDAAARTPDMLRALVAETIATGGAEAAWGLADVLDEADNAEVAGLAATTAVSVMLAWLAAARERVPATAAAAAVTWVGDHLGSDEADQALVLASVLGHPSAPPLTVEQAFDRLGDATLPALVWLTAGLVAAAAGGNPAWLTQFDPDLD
;
A
#
# COMPACT_ATOMS: atom_id res chain seq x y z
N MET A 1 -17.05 -29.24 27.21
CA MET A 1 -15.75 -29.71 27.75
C MET A 1 -15.06 -30.58 26.71
N PRO A 2 -13.86 -30.23 26.21
CA PRO A 2 -13.15 -31.05 25.22
C PRO A 2 -12.62 -32.34 25.88
N LYS A 3 -12.91 -33.50 25.28
CA LYS A 3 -12.43 -34.81 25.78
C LYS A 3 -10.89 -34.85 25.69
N LYS A 4 -10.21 -35.05 26.82
CA LYS A 4 -8.74 -35.24 26.87
C LYS A 4 -8.35 -36.42 25.97
N ARG A 5 -7.49 -36.17 24.96
CA ARG A 5 -6.91 -37.22 24.10
C ARG A 5 -6.21 -38.27 24.96
N THR A 6 -6.38 -39.55 24.62
CA THR A 6 -5.71 -40.65 25.31
C THR A 6 -4.21 -40.65 25.00
N GLU A 7 -3.40 -41.17 25.91
CA GLU A 7 -1.93 -41.19 25.80
C GLU A 7 -1.43 -41.86 24.50
N ARG A 8 -2.16 -42.88 24.04
CA ARG A 8 -1.92 -43.55 22.75
C ARG A 8 -2.15 -42.62 21.55
N GLN A 9 -3.17 -41.75 21.59
CA GLN A 9 -3.44 -40.76 20.54
C GLN A 9 -2.37 -39.65 20.52
N ARG A 10 -1.79 -39.31 21.68
CA ARG A 10 -0.68 -38.35 21.75
C ARG A 10 0.60 -38.92 21.14
N GLN A 11 0.93 -40.19 21.43
CA GLN A 11 2.11 -40.86 20.86
C GLN A 11 2.01 -41.07 19.34
N GLU A 12 0.82 -41.38 18.81
CA GLU A 12 0.59 -41.47 17.36
C GLU A 12 0.71 -40.11 16.67
N ALA A 13 0.15 -39.04 17.25
CA ALA A 13 0.29 -37.68 16.74
C ALA A 13 1.77 -37.23 16.72
N GLU A 14 2.54 -37.52 17.77
CA GLU A 14 3.98 -37.19 17.81
C GLU A 14 4.79 -37.97 16.77
N ARG A 15 4.47 -39.24 16.52
CA ARG A 15 5.12 -40.03 15.45
C ARG A 15 4.78 -39.49 14.07
N GLN A 16 3.53 -39.11 13.83
CA GLN A 16 3.09 -38.49 12.57
C GLN A 16 3.76 -37.13 12.35
N ALA A 17 3.80 -36.26 13.37
CA ALA A 17 4.47 -34.97 13.31
C ALA A 17 5.97 -35.11 13.01
N ARG A 18 6.67 -36.04 13.68
CA ARG A 18 8.09 -36.34 13.40
C ARG A 18 8.30 -36.89 11.99
N GLY A 19 7.39 -37.72 11.50
CA GLY A 19 7.43 -38.24 10.13
C GLY A 19 7.25 -37.13 9.09
N HIS A 20 6.30 -36.23 9.32
CA HIS A 20 6.07 -35.05 8.50
C HIS A 20 7.29 -34.12 8.48
N GLN A 21 7.84 -33.79 9.65
CA GLN A 21 9.03 -32.94 9.77
C GLN A 21 10.23 -33.52 9.02
N ARG A 22 10.46 -34.84 9.12
CA ARG A 22 11.54 -35.50 8.38
C ARG A 22 11.36 -35.40 6.87
N ARG A 23 10.13 -35.50 6.37
CA ARG A 23 9.83 -35.36 4.94
C ARG A 23 10.06 -33.94 4.44
N LEU A 24 9.66 -32.93 5.22
CA LEU A 24 9.91 -31.53 4.89
C LEU A 24 11.41 -31.23 4.77
N VAL A 25 12.19 -31.61 5.79
CA VAL A 25 13.66 -31.42 5.77
C VAL A 25 14.32 -32.17 4.61
N ALA A 26 13.86 -33.39 4.29
CA ALA A 26 14.38 -34.14 3.16
C ALA A 26 14.06 -33.47 1.81
N ARG A 27 12.86 -32.90 1.66
CA ARG A 27 12.46 -32.14 0.48
C ARG A 27 13.30 -30.88 0.32
N GLU A 28 13.46 -30.09 1.38
CA GLU A 28 14.31 -28.89 1.36
C GLU A 28 15.79 -29.21 1.06
N ALA A 29 16.29 -30.36 1.50
CA ALA A 29 17.63 -30.81 1.16
C ALA A 29 17.74 -31.16 -0.33
N ALA A 30 16.75 -31.88 -0.88
CA ALA A 30 16.72 -32.23 -2.30
C ALA A 30 16.59 -30.98 -3.20
N ASP A 31 15.75 -30.02 -2.83
CA ASP A 31 15.55 -28.76 -3.58
C ASP A 31 16.85 -27.94 -3.60
N ARG A 32 17.56 -27.86 -2.46
CA ARG A 32 18.88 -27.21 -2.40
C ARG A 32 19.93 -27.90 -3.26
N GLU A 33 19.93 -29.22 -3.29
CA GLU A 33 20.88 -29.99 -4.10
C GLU A 33 20.60 -29.83 -5.60
N ALA A 34 19.33 -29.90 -6.01
CA ALA A 34 18.91 -29.63 -7.38
C ALA A 34 19.31 -28.20 -7.81
N HIS A 35 19.11 -27.21 -6.94
CA HIS A 35 19.52 -25.83 -7.19
C HIS A 35 21.05 -25.70 -7.30
N ALA A 36 21.82 -26.36 -6.44
CA ALA A 36 23.28 -26.35 -6.54
C ALA A 36 23.77 -26.93 -7.87
N GLN A 37 23.14 -28.01 -8.36
CA GLN A 37 23.45 -28.57 -9.68
C GLN A 37 23.12 -27.59 -10.81
N LEU A 38 21.98 -26.90 -10.71
CA LEU A 38 21.57 -25.88 -11.66
C LEU A 38 22.58 -24.72 -11.74
N VAL A 39 23.07 -24.25 -10.59
CA VAL A 39 24.11 -23.22 -10.49
C VAL A 39 25.37 -23.65 -11.23
N VAL A 40 25.85 -24.88 -10.97
CA VAL A 40 27.04 -25.40 -11.63
C VAL A 40 26.83 -25.54 -13.15
N GLN A 41 25.67 -26.00 -13.59
CA GLN A 41 25.38 -26.22 -15.01
C GLN A 41 25.30 -24.92 -15.82
N ARG A 42 24.85 -23.82 -15.20
CA ARG A 42 24.57 -22.56 -15.91
C ARG A 42 25.63 -21.49 -15.70
N SER A 43 26.49 -21.64 -14.69
CA SER A 43 27.60 -20.73 -14.45
C SER A 43 28.57 -20.73 -15.65
N GLY A 44 28.78 -19.56 -16.24
CA GLY A 44 29.63 -19.36 -17.41
C GLY A 44 29.00 -19.73 -18.75
N ASP A 45 27.74 -20.19 -18.78
CA ASP A 45 27.04 -20.48 -20.03
C ASP A 45 26.43 -19.19 -20.61
N PRO A 46 26.83 -18.75 -21.82
CA PRO A 46 26.39 -17.49 -22.41
C PRO A 46 24.90 -17.45 -22.75
N ARG A 47 24.21 -18.59 -22.75
CA ARG A 47 22.75 -18.64 -22.95
C ARG A 47 21.97 -18.08 -21.77
N TYR A 48 22.59 -18.02 -20.60
CA TYR A 48 21.96 -17.55 -19.37
C TYR A 48 22.59 -16.24 -18.89
N ALA A 49 21.87 -15.51 -18.05
CA ALA A 49 22.40 -14.29 -17.45
C ALA A 49 23.57 -14.62 -16.52
N GLN A 50 24.65 -13.84 -16.53
CA GLN A 50 25.81 -14.08 -15.66
C GLN A 50 26.05 -12.90 -14.73
N ARG A 51 26.54 -13.19 -13.52
CA ARG A 51 27.01 -12.19 -12.56
C ARG A 51 28.51 -12.34 -12.40
N ILE A 52 29.27 -11.37 -12.91
CA ILE A 52 30.73 -11.36 -12.89
C ILE A 52 31.19 -10.31 -11.90
N ARG A 53 31.93 -10.72 -10.86
CA ARG A 53 32.57 -9.79 -9.93
C ARG A 53 33.96 -9.47 -10.43
N GLN A 54 34.21 -8.20 -10.72
CA GLN A 54 35.49 -7.70 -11.18
C GLN A 54 36.48 -7.53 -10.01
N PRO A 55 37.81 -7.50 -10.27
CA PRO A 55 38.83 -7.35 -9.23
C PRO A 55 38.74 -6.03 -8.44
N ASP A 56 38.16 -5.00 -9.03
CA ASP A 56 37.92 -3.69 -8.40
C ASP A 56 36.66 -3.68 -7.49
N GLY A 57 35.97 -4.82 -7.37
CA GLY A 57 34.76 -4.96 -6.58
C GLY A 57 33.46 -4.66 -7.35
N GLN A 58 33.54 -4.16 -8.58
CA GLN A 58 32.36 -3.94 -9.42
C GLN A 58 31.69 -5.28 -9.78
N THR A 59 30.37 -5.24 -9.95
CA THR A 59 29.60 -6.40 -10.39
C THR A 59 29.00 -6.08 -11.75
N VAL A 60 29.33 -6.90 -12.75
CA VAL A 60 28.77 -6.81 -14.09
C VAL A 60 27.73 -7.91 -14.25
N LEU A 61 26.53 -7.52 -14.65
CA LEU A 61 25.49 -8.43 -15.09
C LEU A 61 25.53 -8.52 -16.61
N THR A 62 25.55 -9.74 -17.14
CA THR A 62 25.37 -9.99 -18.57
C THR A 62 24.03 -10.66 -18.78
N TRP A 63 23.35 -10.33 -19.88
CA TRP A 63 22.14 -11.02 -20.32
C TRP A 63 22.49 -12.27 -21.12
N GLY A 64 21.56 -13.22 -21.19
CA GLY A 64 21.70 -14.37 -22.07
C GLY A 64 21.77 -13.93 -23.54
N GLU A 65 22.46 -14.70 -24.37
CA GLU A 65 22.73 -14.38 -25.78
C GLU A 65 21.46 -14.05 -26.58
N ALA A 66 20.34 -14.73 -26.29
CA ALA A 66 19.06 -14.49 -26.95
C ALA A 66 18.44 -13.12 -26.61
N ASP A 67 18.58 -12.67 -25.35
CA ASP A 67 17.95 -11.43 -24.85
C ASP A 67 18.84 -10.20 -25.02
N ALA A 68 20.17 -10.40 -25.12
CA ALA A 68 21.15 -9.33 -25.19
C ALA A 68 20.92 -8.30 -26.32
N PRO A 69 20.44 -8.66 -27.54
CA PRO A 69 20.11 -7.67 -28.56
C PRO A 69 18.92 -6.78 -28.15
N ARG A 70 17.83 -7.38 -27.67
CA ARG A 70 16.62 -6.66 -27.25
C ARG A 70 16.92 -5.73 -26.08
N MET A 71 17.71 -6.19 -25.12
CA MET A 71 18.08 -5.36 -23.97
C MET A 71 18.99 -4.19 -24.36
N ARG A 72 19.92 -4.39 -25.30
CA ARG A 72 20.75 -3.30 -25.83
C ARG A 72 19.91 -2.25 -26.55
N GLU A 73 18.92 -2.68 -27.34
CA GLU A 73 18.01 -1.76 -28.02
C GLU A 73 17.19 -0.95 -27.01
N ALA A 74 16.62 -1.60 -25.99
CA ALA A 74 15.86 -0.92 -24.93
C ALA A 74 16.72 0.09 -24.15
N LEU A 75 17.95 -0.28 -23.77
CA LEU A 75 18.87 0.64 -23.08
C LEU A 75 19.30 1.80 -23.99
N ALA A 76 19.55 1.55 -25.28
CA ALA A 76 19.87 2.60 -26.23
C ALA A 76 18.70 3.59 -26.41
N ALA A 77 17.47 3.10 -26.49
CA ALA A 77 16.28 3.94 -26.53
C ALA A 77 16.14 4.79 -25.25
N GLN A 78 16.38 4.20 -24.08
CA GLN A 78 16.32 4.91 -22.81
C GLN A 78 17.41 5.99 -22.68
N LEU A 79 18.63 5.72 -23.16
CA LEU A 79 19.71 6.69 -23.21
C LEU A 79 19.39 7.85 -24.17
N ALA A 80 18.78 7.55 -25.33
CA ALA A 80 18.31 8.57 -26.26
C ALA A 80 17.23 9.46 -25.63
N ALA A 81 16.26 8.87 -24.92
CA ALA A 81 15.23 9.62 -24.20
C ALA A 81 15.82 10.52 -23.10
N PHE A 82 16.83 10.05 -22.36
CA PHE A 82 17.55 10.87 -21.39
C PHE A 82 18.21 12.08 -22.06
N GLN A 83 18.91 11.84 -23.16
CA GLN A 83 19.61 12.91 -23.88
C GLN A 83 18.63 13.92 -24.50
N GLU A 84 17.50 13.46 -25.01
CA GLU A 84 16.43 14.32 -25.53
C GLU A 84 15.85 15.21 -24.43
N LYS A 85 15.60 14.65 -23.23
CA LYS A 85 15.04 15.37 -22.09
C LYS A 85 16.00 16.39 -21.49
N PHE A 86 17.25 16.00 -21.24
CA PHE A 86 18.20 16.80 -20.45
C PHE A 86 19.31 17.46 -21.28
N GLY A 87 19.36 17.21 -22.59
CA GLY A 87 20.32 17.82 -23.51
C GLY A 87 21.78 17.39 -23.32
N ARG A 88 22.03 16.34 -22.53
CA ARG A 88 23.36 15.79 -22.21
C ARG A 88 23.32 14.28 -22.04
N GLU A 89 24.48 13.63 -22.11
CA GLU A 89 24.61 12.22 -21.72
C GLU A 89 24.46 12.04 -20.20
N PRO A 90 23.94 10.89 -19.72
CA PRO A 90 23.87 10.59 -18.30
C PRO A 90 25.27 10.36 -17.72
N GLY A 91 25.51 10.94 -16.55
CA GLY A 91 26.69 10.70 -15.75
C GLY A 91 26.60 9.40 -14.94
N PRO A 92 27.67 9.01 -14.23
CA PRO A 92 27.73 7.74 -13.50
C PRO A 92 26.70 7.57 -12.37
N THR A 93 26.15 8.67 -11.86
CA THR A 93 25.15 8.71 -10.78
C THR A 93 23.77 9.08 -11.26
N ASP A 94 23.60 9.42 -12.54
CA ASP A 94 22.30 9.78 -13.07
C ASP A 94 21.42 8.52 -13.23
N PRO A 95 20.13 8.60 -12.89
CA PRO A 95 19.22 7.49 -13.06
C PRO A 95 18.96 7.23 -14.54
N LEU A 96 19.16 5.99 -14.99
CA LEU A 96 18.79 5.57 -16.34
C LEU A 96 17.26 5.53 -16.52
N PHE A 97 16.54 5.15 -15.47
CA PHE A 97 15.08 5.24 -15.40
C PHE A 97 14.73 6.48 -14.57
N PHE A 98 14.42 7.57 -15.25
CA PHE A 98 14.23 8.89 -14.67
C PHE A 98 12.76 9.33 -14.73
N ASP A 99 12.38 10.25 -13.84
CA ASP A 99 11.08 10.93 -13.87
C ASP A 99 11.01 11.85 -15.11
N PRO A 100 10.13 11.57 -16.09
CA PRO A 100 10.02 12.38 -17.31
C PRO A 100 9.47 13.79 -17.03
N ASP A 101 8.83 14.01 -15.90
CA ASP A 101 8.22 15.28 -15.53
C ASP A 101 9.17 16.17 -14.71
N ALA A 102 10.28 15.60 -14.20
CA ALA A 102 11.28 16.35 -13.45
C ALA A 102 12.15 17.25 -14.34
N ASP A 103 12.54 18.41 -13.80
CA ASP A 103 13.47 19.36 -14.45
C ASP A 103 14.94 18.89 -14.34
N GLU A 104 15.26 18.11 -13.31
CA GLU A 104 16.56 17.49 -13.09
C GLU A 104 16.47 15.95 -13.14
N PRO A 105 17.55 15.23 -13.49
CA PRO A 105 17.53 13.77 -13.55
C PRO A 105 17.35 13.15 -12.17
N MET A 106 16.10 12.85 -11.82
CA MET A 106 15.73 12.16 -10.59
C MET A 106 15.13 10.79 -10.91
N PRO A 107 15.28 9.79 -10.04
CA PRO A 107 14.58 8.52 -10.18
C PRO A 107 13.08 8.75 -10.24
N MET A 108 12.34 7.89 -10.96
CA MET A 108 10.88 7.90 -10.92
C MET A 108 10.38 7.80 -9.47
N GLY A 109 9.34 8.57 -9.14
CA GLY A 109 8.68 8.47 -7.85
C GLY A 109 8.00 7.11 -7.68
N GLN A 110 7.81 6.67 -6.44
CA GLN A 110 7.22 5.37 -6.11
C GLN A 110 5.87 5.16 -6.82
N ARG A 111 4.98 6.17 -6.81
CA ARG A 111 3.69 6.15 -7.52
C ARG A 111 3.81 5.90 -9.02
N GLN A 112 4.71 6.62 -9.71
CA GLN A 112 4.92 6.41 -11.15
C GLN A 112 5.45 5.00 -11.43
N TRP A 113 6.20 4.44 -10.49
CA TRP A 113 6.72 3.08 -10.56
C TRP A 113 5.63 2.04 -10.37
N ASP A 114 4.76 2.22 -9.38
CA ASP A 114 3.62 1.33 -9.13
C ASP A 114 2.59 1.38 -10.27
N GLU A 115 2.29 2.58 -10.81
CA GLU A 115 1.45 2.74 -12.01
C GLU A 115 2.10 2.15 -13.27
N GLY A 116 3.43 2.24 -13.38
CA GLY A 116 4.19 1.57 -14.42
C GLY A 116 4.05 0.05 -14.31
N LEU A 117 4.18 -0.48 -13.09
CA LEU A 117 4.09 -1.91 -12.80
C LEU A 117 2.68 -2.46 -13.04
N ALA A 118 1.64 -1.73 -12.66
CA ALA A 118 0.24 -2.09 -12.95
C ALA A 118 0.00 -2.22 -14.46
N ARG A 119 0.49 -1.25 -15.26
CA ARG A 119 0.41 -1.30 -16.72
C ARG A 119 1.21 -2.48 -17.31
N VAL A 120 2.33 -2.84 -16.70
CA VAL A 120 3.10 -4.04 -17.08
C VAL A 120 2.32 -5.32 -16.75
N ALA A 121 1.63 -5.38 -15.62
CA ALA A 121 0.76 -6.50 -15.26
C ALA A 121 -0.39 -6.68 -16.27
N GLU A 122 -1.10 -5.61 -16.59
CA GLU A 122 -2.18 -5.62 -17.60
C GLU A 122 -1.66 -6.05 -18.98
N ALA A 123 -0.50 -5.53 -19.40
CA ALA A 123 0.12 -5.92 -20.67
C ALA A 123 0.62 -7.37 -20.67
N ALA A 124 1.09 -7.87 -19.53
CA ALA A 124 1.50 -9.26 -19.34
C ALA A 124 0.29 -10.20 -19.48
N GLU A 125 -0.83 -9.90 -18.83
CA GLU A 125 -2.08 -10.66 -18.97
C GLU A 125 -2.57 -10.68 -20.42
N ALA A 126 -2.57 -9.52 -21.08
CA ALA A 126 -2.94 -9.41 -22.50
C ALA A 126 -2.01 -10.23 -23.42
N ALA A 127 -0.75 -10.44 -23.01
CA ALA A 127 0.23 -11.27 -23.70
C ALA A 127 0.18 -12.77 -23.28
N GLY A 128 -0.75 -13.15 -22.39
CA GLY A 128 -0.89 -14.51 -21.88
C GLY A 128 0.17 -14.91 -20.84
N VAL A 129 0.86 -13.93 -20.25
CA VAL A 129 1.73 -14.12 -19.09
C VAL A 129 0.87 -13.99 -17.83
N ASP A 130 0.97 -14.98 -16.96
CA ASP A 130 0.22 -15.03 -15.71
C ASP A 130 0.64 -13.87 -14.77
N ALA A 131 -0.34 -13.05 -14.35
CA ALA A 131 -0.12 -11.90 -13.48
C ALA A 131 0.49 -12.27 -12.12
N ALA A 132 0.34 -13.52 -11.67
CA ALA A 132 0.95 -14.03 -10.45
C ALA A 132 2.47 -13.78 -10.40
N TYR A 133 3.17 -13.82 -11.54
CA TYR A 133 4.60 -13.53 -11.62
C TYR A 133 4.93 -12.06 -11.36
N ILE A 134 4.05 -11.14 -11.75
CA ILE A 134 4.21 -9.70 -11.52
C ILE A 134 3.88 -9.36 -10.07
N HIS A 135 2.83 -9.96 -9.51
CA HIS A 135 2.50 -9.79 -8.09
C HIS A 135 3.59 -10.36 -7.17
N ALA A 136 4.11 -11.56 -7.46
CA ALA A 136 5.25 -12.12 -6.74
C ALA A 136 6.48 -11.20 -6.81
N TRP A 137 6.75 -10.60 -7.97
CA TRP A 137 7.85 -9.64 -8.11
C TRP A 137 7.64 -8.40 -7.23
N ARG A 138 6.43 -7.83 -7.21
CA ARG A 138 6.10 -6.70 -6.33
C ARG A 138 6.34 -7.03 -4.85
N GLU A 139 5.97 -8.24 -4.44
CA GLU A 139 6.09 -8.67 -3.05
C GLU A 139 7.56 -8.90 -2.62
N VAL A 140 8.34 -9.64 -3.42
CA VAL A 140 9.69 -10.05 -3.01
C VAL A 140 10.81 -9.11 -3.49
N GLY A 141 10.49 -8.18 -4.41
CA GLY A 141 11.42 -7.18 -4.93
C GLY A 141 12.39 -7.69 -6.03
N TYR A 142 12.28 -8.95 -6.45
CA TYR A 142 13.05 -9.53 -7.54
C TYR A 142 12.22 -10.53 -8.35
N MET A 143 12.64 -10.78 -9.58
CA MET A 143 11.97 -11.73 -10.47
C MET A 143 12.90 -12.90 -10.79
N VAL A 144 12.42 -14.11 -10.52
CA VAL A 144 13.13 -15.34 -10.87
C VAL A 144 12.56 -15.89 -12.18
N THR A 145 13.45 -16.10 -13.14
CA THR A 145 13.15 -16.58 -14.49
C THR A 145 14.08 -17.73 -14.85
N ASP A 146 13.74 -18.47 -15.90
CA ASP A 146 14.62 -19.51 -16.42
C ASP A 146 16.01 -18.99 -16.78
N VAL A 147 16.16 -17.74 -17.20
CA VAL A 147 17.46 -17.19 -17.60
C VAL A 147 18.33 -16.77 -16.42
N ASN A 148 17.75 -16.49 -15.25
CA ASN A 148 18.47 -15.90 -14.12
C ASN A 148 18.43 -16.70 -12.80
N GLN A 149 17.61 -17.75 -12.69
CA GLN A 149 17.37 -18.44 -11.41
C GLN A 149 18.65 -18.95 -10.70
N HIS A 150 19.66 -19.33 -11.48
CA HIS A 150 20.95 -19.78 -10.97
C HIS A 150 21.83 -18.66 -10.35
N LEU A 151 21.43 -17.40 -10.46
CA LEU A 151 22.09 -16.27 -9.80
C LEU A 151 21.58 -16.01 -8.37
N PHE A 152 20.43 -16.61 -8.04
CA PHE A 152 19.78 -16.53 -6.73
C PHE A 152 20.14 -17.75 -5.87
N SER A 153 19.97 -17.63 -4.56
CA SER A 153 20.03 -18.76 -3.64
C SER A 153 18.78 -19.64 -3.79
N ALA A 154 18.89 -20.91 -3.37
CA ALA A 154 17.74 -21.82 -3.37
C ALA A 154 16.57 -21.30 -2.51
N ALA A 155 16.89 -20.55 -1.44
CA ALA A 155 15.89 -19.92 -0.59
C ALA A 155 15.14 -18.81 -1.32
N GLU A 156 15.85 -17.90 -2.01
CA GLU A 156 15.22 -16.81 -2.79
C GLU A 156 14.37 -17.36 -3.94
N VAL A 157 14.86 -18.39 -4.65
CA VAL A 157 14.07 -19.06 -5.70
C VAL A 157 12.79 -19.65 -5.13
N LYS A 158 12.87 -20.36 -4.00
CA LYS A 158 11.70 -20.91 -3.32
C LYS A 158 10.74 -19.80 -2.87
N THR A 159 11.24 -18.72 -2.26
CA THR A 159 10.41 -17.60 -1.81
C THR A 159 9.64 -16.97 -2.97
N TYR A 160 10.29 -16.74 -4.12
CA TYR A 160 9.60 -16.22 -5.30
C TYR A 160 8.54 -17.19 -5.82
N LEU A 161 8.87 -18.49 -5.97
CA LEU A 161 7.93 -19.48 -6.49
C LEU A 161 6.75 -19.74 -5.54
N ASP A 162 6.97 -19.71 -4.23
CA ASP A 162 5.90 -19.80 -3.23
C ASP A 162 4.97 -18.57 -3.30
N ALA A 163 5.53 -17.37 -3.57
CA ALA A 163 4.72 -16.18 -3.82
C ALA A 163 3.90 -16.35 -5.10
N VAL A 164 4.49 -16.79 -6.22
CA VAL A 164 3.75 -17.07 -7.46
C VAL A 164 2.62 -18.07 -7.21
N ALA A 165 2.88 -19.18 -6.52
CA ALA A 165 1.87 -20.19 -6.23
C ALA A 165 0.69 -19.63 -5.42
N ARG A 166 0.95 -18.78 -4.42
CA ARG A 166 -0.11 -18.08 -3.66
C ARG A 166 -1.02 -17.25 -4.56
N TYR A 167 -0.46 -16.43 -5.45
CA TYR A 167 -1.27 -15.64 -6.39
C TYR A 167 -1.99 -16.49 -7.44
N GLN A 168 -1.43 -17.63 -7.85
CA GLN A 168 -2.08 -18.56 -8.79
C GLN A 168 -3.26 -19.31 -8.18
N ASP A 169 -3.11 -19.77 -6.94
CA ASP A 169 -4.13 -20.55 -6.24
C ASP A 169 -5.24 -19.65 -5.65
N GLY A 170 -5.10 -18.33 -5.77
CA GLY A 170 -5.97 -17.35 -5.11
C GLY A 170 -5.84 -17.36 -3.59
N ASP A 171 -4.84 -18.06 -3.06
CA ASP A 171 -4.43 -18.07 -1.65
C ASP A 171 -3.52 -16.85 -1.43
N LEU A 172 -4.09 -15.67 -1.64
CA LEU A 172 -3.47 -14.42 -1.24
C LEU A 172 -3.33 -14.53 0.28
N GLY A 173 -2.11 -14.76 0.78
CA GLY A 173 -1.90 -14.82 2.22
C GLY A 173 -2.55 -13.61 2.90
N GLU A 174 -3.12 -13.79 4.10
CA GLU A 174 -3.95 -12.77 4.78
C GLU A 174 -3.31 -11.36 4.73
N ASP A 175 -1.99 -11.25 4.84
CA ASP A 175 -1.24 -9.97 4.75
C ASP A 175 -1.22 -9.32 3.35
N VAL A 176 -1.16 -10.11 2.29
CA VAL A 176 -1.17 -9.65 0.88
C VAL A 176 -2.59 -9.28 0.45
N GLU A 177 -3.56 -10.11 0.84
CA GLU A 177 -4.96 -9.85 0.58
C GLU A 177 -5.43 -8.61 1.35
N LEU A 178 -5.01 -8.48 2.61
CA LEU A 178 -5.26 -7.30 3.44
C LEU A 178 -4.53 -6.07 2.92
N SER A 179 -3.27 -6.16 2.44
CA SER A 179 -2.56 -5.00 1.87
C SER A 179 -3.07 -4.56 0.50
N ALA A 180 -3.51 -5.49 -0.35
CA ALA A 180 -4.15 -5.17 -1.63
C ALA A 180 -5.57 -4.62 -1.44
N GLN A 181 -6.36 -5.23 -0.54
CA GLN A 181 -7.65 -4.67 -0.12
C GLN A 181 -7.47 -3.34 0.60
N TRP A 182 -6.40 -3.16 1.38
CA TRP A 182 -6.07 -1.90 2.05
C TRP A 182 -5.62 -0.83 1.07
N GLY A 183 -4.78 -1.14 0.08
CA GLY A 183 -4.41 -0.16 -0.96
C GLY A 183 -5.63 0.31 -1.75
N ASP A 184 -6.53 -0.60 -2.10
CA ASP A 184 -7.79 -0.27 -2.81
C ASP A 184 -8.82 0.43 -1.90
N ALA A 185 -8.93 0.03 -0.63
CA ALA A 185 -9.84 0.65 0.35
C ALA A 185 -9.34 2.04 0.80
N ALA A 186 -8.04 2.20 1.03
CA ALA A 186 -7.40 3.47 1.39
C ALA A 186 -7.52 4.46 0.22
N ALA A 187 -7.31 4.02 -1.02
CA ALA A 187 -7.53 4.85 -2.21
C ALA A 187 -8.99 5.31 -2.36
N ARG A 188 -9.97 4.49 -1.96
CA ARG A 188 -11.41 4.82 -2.02
C ARG A 188 -11.93 5.58 -0.80
N THR A 189 -11.20 5.56 0.32
CA THR A 189 -11.62 6.17 1.58
C THR A 189 -11.88 7.69 1.45
N PRO A 190 -11.01 8.48 0.78
CA PRO A 190 -11.28 9.90 0.53
C PRO A 190 -12.58 10.15 -0.23
N ASP A 191 -12.88 9.36 -1.27
CA ASP A 191 -14.11 9.49 -2.04
C ASP A 191 -15.36 9.17 -1.20
N MET A 192 -15.31 8.09 -0.43
CA MET A 192 -16.39 7.69 0.49
C MET A 192 -16.64 8.76 1.55
N LEU A 193 -15.60 9.26 2.21
CA LEU A 193 -15.71 10.30 3.22
C LEU A 193 -16.21 11.62 2.64
N ARG A 194 -15.79 11.99 1.42
CA ARG A 194 -16.33 13.16 0.72
C ARG A 194 -17.82 13.01 0.44
N ALA A 195 -18.29 11.83 0.04
CA ALA A 195 -19.71 11.57 -0.15
C ALA A 195 -20.50 11.72 1.16
N LEU A 196 -19.95 11.22 2.27
CA LEU A 196 -20.56 11.34 3.60
C LEU A 196 -20.63 12.80 4.10
N VAL A 197 -19.57 13.57 3.87
CA VAL A 197 -19.55 15.02 4.14
C VAL A 197 -20.58 15.73 3.28
N ALA A 198 -20.70 15.38 1.99
CA ALA A 198 -21.70 15.93 1.09
C ALA A 198 -23.14 15.66 1.59
N GLU A 199 -23.40 14.43 2.03
CA GLU A 199 -24.69 14.01 2.55
C GLU A 199 -25.05 14.75 3.85
N THR A 200 -24.09 14.88 4.76
CA THR A 200 -24.26 15.63 6.02
C THR A 200 -24.61 17.09 5.75
N ILE A 201 -23.93 17.74 4.80
CA ILE A 201 -24.22 19.12 4.39
C ILE A 201 -25.59 19.23 3.72
N ALA A 202 -25.94 18.28 2.84
CA ALA A 202 -27.17 18.32 2.06
C ALA A 202 -28.42 18.06 2.91
N THR A 203 -28.32 17.14 3.88
CA THR A 203 -29.44 16.77 4.76
C THR A 203 -29.57 17.68 5.96
N GLY A 204 -28.45 18.26 6.43
CA GLY A 204 -28.39 18.92 7.74
C GLY A 204 -28.69 17.97 8.89
N GLY A 205 -28.53 16.66 8.69
CA GLY A 205 -28.82 15.62 9.68
C GLY A 205 -27.55 15.04 10.26
N ALA A 206 -27.48 14.91 11.58
CA ALA A 206 -26.37 14.26 12.27
C ALA A 206 -26.29 12.75 11.96
N GLU A 207 -27.43 12.14 11.59
CA GLU A 207 -27.58 10.70 11.33
C GLU A 207 -26.67 10.18 10.21
N ALA A 208 -26.41 10.98 9.17
CA ALA A 208 -25.55 10.57 8.07
C ALA A 208 -24.17 10.14 8.58
N ALA A 209 -23.59 10.89 9.52
CA ALA A 209 -22.27 10.59 10.07
C ALA A 209 -22.25 9.35 10.97
N TRP A 210 -23.37 9.01 11.60
CA TRP A 210 -23.50 7.79 12.41
C TRP A 210 -23.52 6.53 11.54
N GLY A 211 -24.05 6.62 10.32
CA GLY A 211 -24.03 5.50 9.38
C GLY A 211 -22.62 5.00 9.02
N LEU A 212 -21.58 5.82 9.18
CA LEU A 212 -20.19 5.37 8.99
C LEU A 212 -19.76 4.34 10.04
N ALA A 213 -20.17 4.51 11.29
CA ALA A 213 -19.88 3.54 12.35
C ALA A 213 -20.62 2.23 12.08
N ASP A 214 -21.88 2.30 11.68
CA ASP A 214 -22.68 1.12 11.32
C ASP A 214 -22.06 0.35 10.14
N VAL A 215 -21.62 1.05 9.08
CA VAL A 215 -20.96 0.43 7.92
C VAL A 215 -19.64 -0.24 8.30
N LEU A 216 -18.89 0.32 9.26
CA LEU A 216 -17.65 -0.28 9.75
C LEU A 216 -17.91 -1.49 10.65
N ASP A 217 -18.97 -1.46 11.47
CA ASP A 217 -19.38 -2.56 12.34
C ASP A 217 -20.02 -3.73 11.58
N GLU A 218 -20.59 -3.49 10.41
CA GLU A 218 -21.15 -4.53 9.51
C GLU A 218 -20.09 -5.36 8.78
N ALA A 219 -18.80 -5.01 8.89
CA ALA A 219 -17.73 -5.79 8.29
C ALA A 219 -17.58 -7.16 8.97
N ASP A 220 -17.57 -8.24 8.16
CA ASP A 220 -17.43 -9.63 8.63
C ASP A 220 -16.09 -9.91 9.36
N ASN A 221 -15.14 -8.97 9.33
CA ASN A 221 -13.81 -9.07 9.95
C ASN A 221 -13.49 -7.82 10.78
N ALA A 222 -13.33 -8.01 12.10
CA ALA A 222 -13.02 -6.94 13.05
C ALA A 222 -11.67 -6.24 12.80
N GLU A 223 -10.69 -6.93 12.21
CA GLU A 223 -9.39 -6.34 11.86
C GLU A 223 -9.53 -5.40 10.65
N VAL A 224 -10.35 -5.78 9.67
CA VAL A 224 -10.68 -4.94 8.51
C VAL A 224 -11.48 -3.71 8.95
N ALA A 225 -12.46 -3.88 9.84
CA ALA A 225 -13.22 -2.78 10.43
C ALA A 225 -12.31 -1.77 11.15
N GLY A 226 -11.42 -2.26 12.01
CA GLY A 226 -10.46 -1.44 12.75
C GLY A 226 -9.51 -0.67 11.83
N LEU A 227 -9.03 -1.30 10.76
CA LEU A 227 -8.15 -0.67 9.77
C LEU A 227 -8.88 0.40 8.95
N ALA A 228 -10.11 0.13 8.51
CA ALA A 228 -10.94 1.09 7.79
C ALA A 228 -11.29 2.31 8.66
N ALA A 229 -11.64 2.09 9.94
CA ALA A 229 -11.87 3.17 10.91
C ALA A 229 -10.61 4.03 11.10
N THR A 230 -9.45 3.40 11.28
CA THR A 230 -8.17 4.11 11.46
C THR A 230 -7.78 4.91 10.22
N THR A 231 -8.03 4.37 9.02
CA THR A 231 -7.79 5.06 7.75
C THR A 231 -8.71 6.26 7.59
N ALA A 232 -10.00 6.10 7.89
CA ALA A 232 -10.97 7.19 7.84
C ALA A 232 -10.59 8.35 8.78
N VAL A 233 -10.20 8.03 10.02
CA VAL A 233 -9.69 9.01 10.98
C VAL A 233 -8.47 9.73 10.43
N SER A 234 -7.50 8.97 9.89
CA SER A 234 -6.24 9.53 9.38
C SER A 234 -6.47 10.50 8.22
N VAL A 235 -7.35 10.15 7.27
CA VAL A 235 -7.72 11.02 6.15
C VAL A 235 -8.38 12.31 6.63
N MET A 236 -9.38 12.23 7.52
CA MET A 236 -10.07 13.42 8.02
C MET A 236 -9.13 14.32 8.83
N LEU A 237 -8.25 13.75 9.67
CA LEU A 237 -7.26 14.52 10.40
C LEU A 237 -6.24 15.20 9.46
N ALA A 238 -5.81 14.50 8.40
CA ALA A 238 -4.94 15.08 7.38
C ALA A 238 -5.61 16.26 6.67
N TRP A 239 -6.88 16.11 6.25
CA TRP A 239 -7.67 17.20 5.68
C TRP A 239 -7.77 18.41 6.61
N LEU A 240 -8.13 18.18 7.88
CA LEU A 240 -8.28 19.26 8.86
C LEU A 240 -6.94 19.96 9.13
N ALA A 241 -5.85 19.19 9.32
CA ALA A 241 -4.53 19.74 9.56
C ALA A 241 -4.00 20.55 8.37
N ALA A 242 -4.16 20.04 7.14
CA ALA A 242 -3.75 20.73 5.93
C ALA A 242 -4.61 21.98 5.65
N ALA A 243 -5.93 21.89 5.92
CA ALA A 243 -6.83 23.03 5.78
C ALA A 243 -6.47 24.16 6.75
N ARG A 244 -6.07 23.85 7.99
CA ARG A 244 -5.65 24.85 9.00
C ARG A 244 -4.61 25.83 8.46
N GLU A 245 -3.67 25.36 7.66
CA GLU A 245 -2.59 26.18 7.08
C GLU A 245 -3.09 27.12 5.96
N ARG A 246 -4.27 26.85 5.38
CA ARG A 246 -4.80 27.56 4.19
C ARG A 246 -6.06 28.37 4.45
N VAL A 247 -6.79 28.10 5.51
CA VAL A 247 -8.03 28.81 5.86
C VAL A 247 -7.77 29.95 6.87
N PRO A 248 -8.64 30.98 6.94
CA PRO A 248 -8.54 32.01 7.97
C PRO A 248 -8.66 31.41 9.37
N ALA A 249 -8.02 32.04 10.37
CA ALA A 249 -8.09 31.59 11.78
C ALA A 249 -9.52 31.56 12.36
N THR A 250 -10.47 32.28 11.74
CA THR A 250 -11.89 32.27 12.12
C THR A 250 -12.65 31.05 11.58
N ALA A 251 -12.08 30.28 10.63
CA ALA A 251 -12.75 29.17 9.99
C ALA A 251 -13.09 28.04 10.96
N ALA A 252 -12.22 27.77 11.94
CA ALA A 252 -12.49 26.77 12.97
C ALA A 252 -13.75 27.12 13.78
N ALA A 253 -13.90 28.39 14.19
CA ALA A 253 -15.07 28.85 14.92
C ALA A 253 -16.33 28.82 14.05
N ALA A 254 -16.21 29.27 12.79
CA ALA A 254 -17.30 29.22 11.84
C ALA A 254 -17.77 27.78 11.55
N ALA A 255 -16.85 26.81 11.52
CA ALA A 255 -17.18 25.39 11.35
C ALA A 255 -18.00 24.85 12.52
N VAL A 256 -17.57 25.09 13.77
CA VAL A 256 -18.32 24.67 14.96
C VAL A 256 -19.67 25.38 15.06
N THR A 257 -19.74 26.68 14.73
CA THR A 257 -21.02 27.40 14.66
C THR A 257 -21.94 26.80 13.62
N TRP A 258 -21.43 26.45 12.43
CA TRP A 258 -22.23 25.80 11.40
C TRP A 258 -22.82 24.48 11.90
N VAL A 259 -22.02 23.65 12.59
CA VAL A 259 -22.50 22.40 13.20
C VAL A 259 -23.62 22.68 14.20
N GLY A 260 -23.47 23.69 15.07
CA GLY A 260 -24.51 24.07 16.03
C GLY A 260 -25.81 24.54 15.38
N ASP A 261 -25.69 25.33 14.31
CA ASP A 261 -26.83 25.91 13.61
C ASP A 261 -27.62 24.87 12.79
N HIS A 262 -26.96 23.81 12.32
CA HIS A 262 -27.55 22.85 11.37
C HIS A 262 -27.77 21.46 11.96
N LEU A 263 -26.86 20.96 12.80
CA LEU A 263 -26.89 19.58 13.30
C LEU A 263 -27.38 19.50 14.75
N GLY A 264 -27.03 20.47 15.58
CA GLY A 264 -27.46 20.56 16.98
C GLY A 264 -26.35 20.98 17.94
N SER A 265 -26.75 21.33 19.17
CA SER A 265 -25.81 21.78 20.21
C SER A 265 -24.88 20.67 20.68
N ASP A 266 -25.38 19.44 20.77
CA ASP A 266 -24.62 18.31 21.30
C ASP A 266 -23.53 17.90 20.30
N GLU A 267 -23.86 17.91 19.00
CA GLU A 267 -22.93 17.68 17.89
C GLU A 267 -21.86 18.78 17.82
N ALA A 268 -22.25 20.03 18.09
CA ALA A 268 -21.31 21.15 18.13
C ALA A 268 -20.32 21.03 19.30
N ASP A 269 -20.80 20.61 20.47
CA ASP A 269 -19.95 20.33 21.63
C ASP A 269 -18.96 19.18 21.35
N GLN A 270 -19.41 18.14 20.64
CA GLN A 270 -18.56 17.01 20.23
C GLN A 270 -17.53 17.44 19.16
N ALA A 271 -17.93 18.21 18.15
CA ALA A 271 -17.02 18.75 17.14
C ALA A 271 -15.98 19.72 17.76
N LEU A 272 -16.39 20.50 18.77
CA LEU A 272 -15.49 21.42 19.49
C LEU A 272 -14.33 20.70 20.18
N VAL A 273 -14.54 19.46 20.64
CA VAL A 273 -13.47 18.64 21.25
C VAL A 273 -12.32 18.41 20.26
N LEU A 274 -12.63 18.24 18.97
CA LEU A 274 -11.65 17.98 17.90
C LEU A 274 -11.19 19.25 17.16
N ALA A 275 -11.87 20.38 17.37
CA ALA A 275 -11.58 21.65 16.71
C ALA A 275 -10.20 22.25 17.06
N SER A 276 -9.49 21.69 18.06
CA SER A 276 -8.08 22.03 18.34
C SER A 276 -7.16 21.72 17.17
N VAL A 277 -7.49 20.70 16.36
CA VAL A 277 -6.75 20.36 15.12
C VAL A 277 -6.76 21.53 14.13
N LEU A 278 -7.85 22.31 14.10
CA LEU A 278 -8.00 23.53 13.30
C LEU A 278 -7.54 24.82 14.02
N GLY A 279 -7.04 24.71 15.26
CA GLY A 279 -6.61 25.87 16.05
C GLY A 279 -7.76 26.67 16.68
N HIS A 280 -8.90 26.05 16.96
CA HIS A 280 -10.02 26.75 17.61
C HIS A 280 -9.65 27.27 19.01
N PRO A 281 -9.86 28.57 19.33
CA PRO A 281 -9.36 29.17 20.57
C PRO A 281 -10.05 28.66 21.85
N SER A 282 -11.28 28.16 21.73
CA SER A 282 -12.03 27.59 22.86
C SER A 282 -12.02 26.05 22.87
N ALA A 283 -11.29 25.40 21.97
CA ALA A 283 -11.18 23.94 22.03
C ALA A 283 -10.43 23.53 23.31
N PRO A 284 -10.85 22.43 23.97
CA PRO A 284 -10.19 21.99 25.19
C PRO A 284 -8.74 21.55 24.88
N PRO A 285 -7.77 21.79 25.79
CA PRO A 285 -6.37 21.45 25.58
C PRO A 285 -6.14 19.94 25.83
N LEU A 286 -6.73 19.10 25.00
CA LEU A 286 -6.63 17.65 25.07
C LEU A 286 -5.61 17.12 24.05
N THR A 287 -4.96 16.01 24.38
CA THR A 287 -4.27 15.20 23.38
C THR A 287 -5.30 14.50 22.47
N VAL A 288 -4.86 14.01 21.30
CA VAL A 288 -5.75 13.23 20.39
C VAL A 288 -6.34 12.01 21.11
N GLU A 289 -5.52 11.29 21.87
CA GLU A 289 -5.95 10.14 22.69
C GLU A 289 -7.05 10.52 23.71
N GLN A 290 -6.85 11.61 24.46
CA GLN A 290 -7.85 12.10 25.42
C GLN A 290 -9.14 12.58 24.76
N ALA A 291 -9.04 13.17 23.56
CA ALA A 291 -10.20 13.57 22.79
C ALA A 291 -11.01 12.35 22.34
N PHE A 292 -10.35 11.30 21.86
CA PHE A 292 -10.98 10.06 21.43
C PHE A 292 -11.61 9.30 22.60
N ASP A 293 -10.91 9.17 23.73
CA ASP A 293 -11.46 8.56 24.94
C ASP A 293 -12.72 9.28 25.45
N ARG A 294 -12.74 10.61 25.32
CA ARG A 294 -13.89 11.43 25.73
C ARG A 294 -15.08 11.28 24.80
N LEU A 295 -14.84 11.14 23.50
CA LEU A 295 -15.88 11.04 22.49
C LEU A 295 -16.43 9.61 22.36
N GLY A 296 -15.60 8.59 22.60
CA GLY A 296 -15.97 7.19 22.41
C GLY A 296 -16.51 6.96 21.00
N ASP A 297 -17.71 6.40 20.92
CA ASP A 297 -18.41 6.09 19.66
C ASP A 297 -18.69 7.35 18.80
N ALA A 298 -18.72 8.54 19.41
CA ALA A 298 -18.93 9.81 18.69
C ALA A 298 -17.68 10.32 17.98
N THR A 299 -16.53 9.64 18.07
CA THR A 299 -15.26 10.12 17.49
C THR A 299 -15.33 10.29 15.97
N LEU A 300 -15.80 9.25 15.26
CA LEU A 300 -15.94 9.28 13.81
C LEU A 300 -17.01 10.28 13.36
N PRO A 301 -18.23 10.27 13.92
CA PRO A 301 -19.24 11.28 13.60
C PRO A 301 -18.77 12.72 13.82
N ALA A 302 -18.08 13.00 14.94
CA ALA A 302 -17.56 14.33 15.25
C ALA A 302 -16.51 14.82 14.24
N LEU A 303 -15.65 13.93 13.72
CA LEU A 303 -14.73 14.28 12.64
C LEU A 303 -15.46 14.63 11.34
N VAL A 304 -16.50 13.87 10.99
CA VAL A 304 -17.33 14.13 9.80
C VAL A 304 -18.05 15.46 9.93
N TRP A 305 -18.70 15.73 11.06
CA TRP A 305 -19.40 17.00 11.29
C TRP A 305 -18.46 18.20 11.28
N LEU A 306 -17.29 18.08 11.93
CA LEU A 306 -16.29 19.15 11.92
C LEU A 306 -15.78 19.42 10.49
N THR A 307 -15.54 18.37 9.72
CA THR A 307 -15.14 18.47 8.31
C THR A 307 -16.25 19.10 7.45
N ALA A 308 -17.51 18.70 7.67
CA ALA A 308 -18.68 19.27 7.00
C ALA A 308 -18.85 20.77 7.32
N GLY A 309 -18.75 21.15 8.60
CA GLY A 309 -18.78 22.54 9.02
C GLY A 309 -17.64 23.36 8.42
N LEU A 310 -16.44 22.79 8.32
CA LEU A 310 -15.31 23.44 7.67
C LEU A 310 -15.56 23.65 6.17
N VAL A 311 -16.05 22.63 5.46
CA VAL A 311 -16.39 22.74 4.03
C VAL A 311 -17.51 23.75 3.81
N ALA A 312 -18.53 23.78 4.67
CA ALA A 312 -19.61 24.76 4.62
C ALA A 312 -19.07 26.19 4.82
N ALA A 313 -18.20 26.40 5.81
CA ALA A 313 -17.67 27.71 6.16
C ALA A 313 -16.61 28.23 5.18
N ALA A 314 -15.70 27.37 4.71
CA ALA A 314 -14.53 27.77 3.91
C ALA A 314 -14.70 27.57 2.40
N ALA A 315 -15.59 26.65 1.98
CA ALA A 315 -15.75 26.26 0.58
C ALA A 315 -17.19 26.38 0.06
N GLY A 316 -18.08 27.06 0.79
CA GLY A 316 -19.47 27.25 0.39
C GLY A 316 -20.25 25.94 0.27
N GLY A 317 -19.85 24.92 1.04
CA GLY A 317 -20.51 23.62 1.05
C GLY A 317 -20.08 22.67 -0.08
N ASN A 318 -19.03 22.98 -0.84
CA ASN A 318 -18.53 22.10 -1.91
C ASN A 318 -17.49 21.07 -1.39
N PRO A 319 -17.83 19.77 -1.26
CA PRO A 319 -16.92 18.76 -0.70
C PRO A 319 -15.74 18.43 -1.62
N ALA A 320 -15.84 18.72 -2.93
CA ALA A 320 -14.72 18.53 -3.86
C ALA A 320 -13.50 19.41 -3.50
N TRP A 321 -13.71 20.47 -2.72
CA TRP A 321 -12.62 21.29 -2.18
C TRP A 321 -11.63 20.47 -1.32
N LEU A 322 -12.05 19.35 -0.73
CA LEU A 322 -11.17 18.50 0.09
C LEU A 322 -10.09 17.76 -0.72
N THR A 323 -10.31 17.54 -2.02
CA THR A 323 -9.36 16.82 -2.89
C THR A 323 -7.95 17.40 -2.88
N GLN A 324 -7.81 18.71 -2.67
CA GLN A 324 -6.52 19.40 -2.60
C GLN A 324 -5.70 19.06 -1.33
N PHE A 325 -6.30 18.30 -0.42
CA PHE A 325 -5.73 17.89 0.86
C PHE A 325 -5.65 16.36 0.99
N ASP A 326 -6.01 15.61 -0.05
CA ASP A 326 -5.97 14.15 -0.02
C ASP A 326 -4.54 13.70 0.37
N PRO A 327 -4.39 12.88 1.42
CA PRO A 327 -3.08 12.42 1.85
C PRO A 327 -2.49 11.49 0.80
N ASP A 328 -1.17 11.56 0.62
CA ASP A 328 -0.41 10.54 -0.10
C ASP A 328 -0.43 9.25 0.74
N LEU A 329 -1.46 8.42 0.56
CA LEU A 329 -1.63 7.13 1.22
C LEU A 329 -0.85 6.07 0.42
N ASP A 330 0.47 6.11 0.54
CA ASP A 330 1.38 5.06 0.06
C ASP A 330 1.53 3.91 1.09
#